data_AF-A0A6I2KWV7-F1
#
_entry.id   AF-A0A6I2KWV7-F1
#
_cell.length_a   1.000
_cell.length_b   1.000
_cell.length_c   1.000
_cell.angle_alpha   90.00
_cell.angle_beta   90.00
_cell.angle_gamma   90.00
#
_symmetry.space_group_name_H-M   'P 1'
#
loop_
_entity.id
_entity.type
_entity.pdbx_description
1 polymer ?
#
loop_
_entity_poly.entity_id
_entity_poly.type
_entity_poly.pdbx_seq_one_letter_code
_entity_poly.pdbx_strand_id
1 'polypeptide(L)'
;MRRMMQDESWQAPGRESASGAKSVARALAPRLNQAAKLVFAGEVARLAVRSLHAELCLYPKPGLVSPVDTGSHDDMDAGTFMRSMFALRHYFKKICLAGLNDAPFAQLKQLGIAAETAMLRATRGINTHRGAIFSLGLLCATAGRARAQGTPMTPAALRAALLIRWGEELAHHAAPATSAEATRAASAVPLAQTTAVGVGPAATEAGIATAFAWGIAARGVDAQPARAEGNVAGGGLARSASLSNGLRVAARYAVSGAREEGALGLPSVFEIGMPALLASRRRGAGIVEQRIDTLYALMAHISDSNVYHRAGPQGAQIVREHATHFLAQGGTAHANWHATALAGHHTFMRHRLSPGGAADLLAACCFVQSLATLDQP
;
A
#
# COMPACT_ATOMS: atom_id res chain seq x y z
N MET A 1 -7.15 -73.69 32.55
CA MET A 1 -6.97 -73.61 34.02
C MET A 1 -7.25 -72.17 34.46
N ARG A 2 -8.45 -71.87 35.02
CA ARG A 2 -8.91 -70.53 35.48
C ARG A 2 -8.97 -69.44 34.37
N ARG A 3 -9.80 -68.40 34.37
CA ARG A 3 -11.13 -68.00 34.93
C ARG A 3 -11.16 -66.47 34.72
N MET A 4 -12.27 -65.89 34.22
CA MET A 4 -12.70 -64.47 34.43
C MET A 4 -11.73 -63.39 33.87
N MET A 5 -12.09 -62.54 32.92
CA MET A 5 -13.13 -61.47 32.91
C MET A 5 -13.54 -61.17 31.44
N GLN A 6 -14.70 -60.65 31.04
CA GLN A 6 -15.92 -60.14 31.71
C GLN A 6 -15.69 -59.00 32.72
N ASP A 7 -16.03 -57.73 32.43
CA ASP A 7 -16.91 -57.17 31.39
C ASP A 7 -16.67 -55.64 31.28
N GLU A 8 -16.81 -55.01 30.11
CA GLU A 8 -17.16 -53.57 29.99
C GLU A 8 -17.37 -53.14 28.52
N SER A 9 -18.61 -52.81 28.18
CA SER A 9 -19.00 -52.36 26.84
C SER A 9 -18.87 -50.83 26.72
N TRP A 10 -17.79 -50.37 26.09
CA TRP A 10 -17.63 -48.95 25.75
C TRP A 10 -18.69 -48.52 24.72
N GLN A 11 -19.71 -47.80 25.18
CA GLN A 11 -20.71 -47.19 24.32
C GLN A 11 -20.18 -45.85 23.80
N ALA A 12 -20.11 -45.70 22.47
CA ALA A 12 -19.71 -44.45 21.84
C ALA A 12 -20.72 -43.32 22.17
N PRO A 13 -20.28 -42.11 22.56
CA PRO A 13 -21.19 -41.00 22.81
C PRO A 13 -21.96 -40.64 21.53
N GLY A 14 -23.27 -40.44 21.68
CA GLY A 14 -24.16 -40.18 20.55
C GLY A 14 -23.79 -38.92 19.78
N ARG A 15 -24.14 -38.90 18.48
CA ARG A 15 -23.97 -37.71 17.62
C ARG A 15 -24.94 -36.60 18.04
N GLU A 16 -24.57 -35.81 19.04
CA GLU A 16 -25.22 -34.53 19.28
C GLU A 16 -25.11 -33.64 18.04
N SER A 17 -26.23 -33.00 17.68
CA SER A 17 -26.37 -32.32 16.40
C SER A 17 -25.37 -31.17 16.24
N ALA A 18 -24.68 -31.11 15.10
CA ALA A 18 -23.70 -30.06 14.76
C ALA A 18 -24.32 -28.66 14.52
N SER A 19 -25.54 -28.42 15.02
CA SER A 19 -26.31 -27.18 14.93
C SER A 19 -25.97 -26.21 16.07
N GLY A 20 -25.80 -26.71 17.30
CA GLY A 20 -25.65 -25.87 18.50
C GLY A 20 -24.32 -25.10 18.59
N ALA A 21 -23.22 -25.67 18.07
CA ALA A 21 -21.87 -25.13 18.24
C ALA A 21 -21.62 -23.75 17.57
N LYS A 22 -22.48 -23.33 16.63
CA LYS A 22 -22.38 -22.01 15.98
C LYS A 22 -23.00 -20.87 16.80
N SER A 23 -23.69 -21.16 17.91
CA SER A 23 -24.46 -20.17 18.67
C SER A 23 -23.67 -19.44 19.77
N VAL A 24 -22.68 -20.10 20.38
CA VAL A 24 -22.20 -19.74 21.74
C VAL A 24 -20.97 -18.82 21.75
N ALA A 25 -20.33 -18.55 20.61
CA ALA A 25 -19.07 -17.80 20.52
C ALA A 25 -19.17 -16.40 19.88
N ARG A 26 -20.36 -15.77 19.88
CA ARG A 26 -20.50 -14.34 19.57
C ARG A 26 -20.93 -13.58 20.81
N ALA A 27 -19.99 -13.39 21.75
CA ALA A 27 -20.10 -12.34 22.74
C ALA A 27 -20.37 -11.02 22.00
N LEU A 28 -21.56 -10.45 22.20
CA LEU A 28 -22.02 -9.28 21.47
C LEU A 28 -21.26 -8.06 21.96
N ALA A 29 -20.10 -7.79 21.36
CA ALA A 29 -19.46 -6.49 21.44
C ALA A 29 -20.54 -5.41 21.18
N PRO A 30 -20.71 -4.43 22.08
CA PRO A 30 -21.84 -3.51 22.02
C PRO A 30 -21.84 -2.79 20.68
N ARG A 31 -22.96 -2.90 19.94
CA ARG A 31 -23.08 -2.32 18.60
C ARG A 31 -22.87 -0.81 18.68
N LEU A 32 -21.73 -0.34 18.17
CA LEU A 32 -21.38 1.08 18.17
C LEU A 32 -22.48 1.87 17.45
N ASN A 33 -23.09 2.82 18.17
CA ASN A 33 -24.04 3.74 17.60
C ASN A 33 -23.36 4.67 16.57
N GLN A 34 -24.16 5.34 15.75
CA GLN A 34 -23.64 6.15 14.64
C GLN A 34 -22.73 7.31 15.10
N ALA A 35 -22.99 7.90 16.26
CA ALA A 35 -22.15 8.95 16.82
C ALA A 35 -20.75 8.40 17.23
N ALA A 36 -20.71 7.28 17.95
CA ALA A 36 -19.47 6.61 18.33
C ALA A 36 -18.63 6.19 17.10
N LYS A 37 -19.28 5.65 16.06
CA LYS A 37 -18.64 5.36 14.77
C LYS A 37 -17.99 6.61 14.14
N LEU A 38 -18.70 7.75 14.16
CA LEU A 38 -18.23 9.01 13.59
C LEU A 38 -17.09 9.66 14.38
N VAL A 39 -17.05 9.49 15.71
CA VAL A 39 -15.97 9.93 16.60
C VAL A 39 -14.71 9.10 16.34
N PHE A 40 -14.80 7.77 16.46
CA PHE A 40 -13.65 6.88 16.25
C PHE A 40 -13.05 7.01 14.84
N ALA A 41 -13.89 7.04 13.80
CA ALA A 41 -13.38 7.27 12.44
C ALA A 41 -12.75 8.66 12.25
N GLY A 42 -13.12 9.65 13.07
CA GLY A 42 -12.46 10.95 13.16
C GLY A 42 -11.08 10.88 13.82
N GLU A 43 -10.94 10.09 14.89
CA GLU A 43 -9.66 9.83 15.57
C GLU A 43 -8.67 9.10 14.66
N VAL A 44 -9.10 7.99 14.07
CA VAL A 44 -8.33 7.20 13.10
C VAL A 44 -7.85 8.09 11.95
N ALA A 45 -8.71 8.97 11.41
CA ALA A 45 -8.33 9.91 10.36
C ALA A 45 -7.30 10.96 10.82
N ARG A 46 -7.40 11.48 12.04
CA ARG A 46 -6.41 12.40 12.62
C ARG A 46 -5.06 11.71 12.81
N LEU A 47 -5.05 10.45 13.24
CA LEU A 47 -3.82 9.66 13.36
C LEU A 47 -3.17 9.42 12.00
N ALA A 48 -3.92 8.99 10.98
CA ALA A 48 -3.40 8.79 9.62
C ALA A 48 -2.77 10.07 9.04
N VAL A 49 -3.45 11.22 9.19
CA VAL A 49 -2.91 12.53 8.79
C VAL A 49 -1.65 12.90 9.57
N ARG A 50 -1.62 12.67 10.89
CA ARG A 50 -0.41 12.88 11.72
C ARG A 50 0.75 11.99 11.29
N SER A 51 0.49 10.76 10.83
CA SER A 51 1.53 9.84 10.36
C SER A 51 2.13 10.26 9.02
N LEU A 52 1.34 10.83 8.10
CA LEU A 52 1.87 11.48 6.88
C LEU A 52 2.71 12.72 7.23
N HIS A 53 2.23 13.57 8.13
CA HIS A 53 3.01 14.72 8.60
C HIS A 53 4.31 14.31 9.32
N ALA A 54 4.29 13.20 10.05
CA ALA A 54 5.45 12.63 10.72
C ALA A 54 6.52 12.09 9.76
N GLU A 55 6.11 11.56 8.60
CA GLU A 55 7.02 11.25 7.50
C GLU A 55 7.58 12.54 6.89
N LEU A 56 6.72 13.53 6.58
CA LEU A 56 7.16 14.78 5.95
C LEU A 56 8.27 15.45 6.78
N CYS A 57 8.01 15.66 8.07
CA CYS A 57 8.94 16.34 8.99
C CYS A 57 10.15 15.51 9.43
N LEU A 58 10.31 14.27 8.97
CA LEU A 58 11.49 13.48 9.31
C LEU A 58 12.72 14.02 8.57
N TYR A 59 13.84 14.16 9.26
CA TYR A 59 15.12 14.60 8.69
C TYR A 59 16.30 14.04 9.51
N PRO A 60 17.45 13.70 8.88
CA PRO A 60 17.69 13.61 7.44
C PRO A 60 16.98 12.38 6.84
N LYS A 61 16.28 12.54 5.71
CA LYS A 61 15.67 11.41 5.00
C LYS A 61 16.18 11.33 3.56
N PRO A 62 16.92 10.28 3.16
CA PRO A 62 17.67 10.32 1.91
C PRO A 62 16.82 10.50 0.64
N GLY A 63 17.07 11.58 -0.09
CA GLY A 63 16.42 11.88 -1.38
C GLY A 63 14.90 12.15 -1.34
N LEU A 64 14.31 12.28 -0.15
CA LEU A 64 12.87 12.47 0.05
C LEU A 64 12.54 13.93 0.42
N VAL A 65 11.38 14.41 -0.07
CA VAL A 65 10.87 15.77 0.18
C VAL A 65 10.66 16.04 1.66
N SER A 66 11.31 17.06 2.20
CA SER A 66 11.21 17.48 3.60
C SER A 66 10.86 18.97 3.72
N PRO A 67 10.64 19.52 4.93
CA PRO A 67 10.59 20.97 5.14
C PRO A 67 11.92 21.70 4.85
N VAL A 68 13.03 20.98 4.72
CA VAL A 68 14.37 21.54 4.45
C VAL A 68 14.59 21.70 2.93
N ASP A 69 14.16 20.71 2.14
CA ASP A 69 14.47 20.59 0.72
C ASP A 69 13.48 19.69 -0.04
N THR A 70 13.53 19.70 -1.37
CA THR A 70 12.72 18.82 -2.23
C THR A 70 13.33 17.41 -2.42
N GLY A 71 14.43 17.09 -1.75
CA GLY A 71 15.20 15.87 -1.98
C GLY A 71 15.58 15.68 -3.45
N SER A 72 15.23 14.52 -4.01
CA SER A 72 15.50 14.16 -5.41
C SER A 72 14.38 14.55 -6.39
N HIS A 73 13.54 15.52 -6.05
CA HIS A 73 12.37 15.92 -6.83
C HIS A 73 12.48 17.36 -7.35
N ASP A 74 12.15 17.52 -8.63
CA ASP A 74 11.93 18.82 -9.28
C ASP A 74 10.42 19.17 -9.33
N ASP A 75 9.56 18.15 -9.12
CA ASP A 75 8.11 18.20 -9.31
C ASP A 75 7.31 18.34 -8.01
N MET A 76 7.94 18.27 -6.83
CA MET A 76 7.25 18.36 -5.54
C MET A 76 8.10 18.92 -4.41
N ASP A 77 7.41 19.61 -3.49
CA ASP A 77 7.93 20.28 -2.30
C ASP A 77 7.03 19.98 -1.08
N ALA A 78 7.46 20.43 0.11
CA ALA A 78 6.65 20.29 1.33
C ALA A 78 5.26 20.94 1.19
N GLY A 79 5.12 22.03 0.43
CA GLY A 79 3.83 22.65 0.14
C GLY A 79 2.88 21.72 -0.63
N THR A 80 3.39 21.01 -1.64
CA THR A 80 2.66 19.99 -2.41
C THR A 80 2.27 18.81 -1.53
N PHE A 81 3.17 18.38 -0.65
CA PHE A 81 2.93 17.34 0.34
C PHE A 81 1.78 17.70 1.30
N MET A 82 1.79 18.91 1.84
CA MET A 82 0.72 19.42 2.71
C MET A 82 -0.62 19.52 1.97
N ARG A 83 -0.65 20.04 0.73
CA ARG A 83 -1.88 20.09 -0.10
C ARG A 83 -2.47 18.69 -0.31
N SER A 84 -1.62 17.71 -0.60
CA SER A 84 -2.00 16.30 -0.75
C SER A 84 -2.62 15.74 0.54
N MET A 85 -1.92 15.88 1.67
CA MET A 85 -2.38 15.42 2.98
C MET A 85 -3.74 16.05 3.37
N PHE A 86 -3.93 17.35 3.15
CA PHE A 86 -5.20 18.01 3.42
C PHE A 86 -6.34 17.50 2.53
N ALA A 87 -6.08 17.14 1.26
CA ALA A 87 -7.09 16.54 0.39
C ALA A 87 -7.53 15.15 0.90
N LEU A 88 -6.60 14.38 1.46
CA LEU A 88 -6.83 13.01 1.94
C LEU A 88 -7.50 12.92 3.32
N ARG A 89 -7.55 13.99 4.13
CA ARG A 89 -8.09 13.98 5.50
C ARG A 89 -9.49 13.35 5.64
N HIS A 90 -10.38 13.57 4.66
CA HIS A 90 -11.73 13.02 4.66
C HIS A 90 -11.80 11.58 4.16
N TYR A 91 -10.85 11.15 3.34
CA TYR A 91 -10.77 9.78 2.84
C TYR A 91 -10.53 8.81 3.99
N PHE A 92 -9.54 9.06 4.85
CA PHE A 92 -9.23 8.20 6.00
C PHE A 92 -10.44 7.98 6.92
N LYS A 93 -11.26 9.04 7.16
CA LYS A 93 -12.53 8.91 7.90
C LYS A 93 -13.54 8.04 7.15
N LYS A 94 -13.74 8.27 5.84
CA LYS A 94 -14.68 7.49 5.02
C LYS A 94 -14.31 6.01 4.95
N ILE A 95 -13.03 5.68 4.77
CA ILE A 95 -12.59 4.29 4.65
C ILE A 95 -12.57 3.56 6.00
N CYS A 96 -12.32 4.26 7.12
CA CYS A 96 -12.54 3.71 8.46
C CYS A 96 -14.03 3.43 8.73
N LEU A 97 -14.95 4.32 8.32
CA LEU A 97 -16.40 4.07 8.39
C LEU A 97 -16.84 2.87 7.53
N ALA A 98 -16.21 2.64 6.37
CA ALA A 98 -16.45 1.44 5.57
C ALA A 98 -16.01 0.17 6.32
N GLY A 99 -14.84 0.20 6.98
CA GLY A 99 -14.37 -0.88 7.86
C GLY A 99 -15.28 -1.16 9.06
N LEU A 100 -15.76 -0.12 9.75
CA LEU A 100 -16.76 -0.20 10.84
C LEU A 100 -18.11 -0.81 10.40
N ASN A 101 -18.35 -0.89 9.09
CA ASN A 101 -19.56 -1.45 8.47
C ASN A 101 -19.26 -2.76 7.70
N ASP A 102 -18.08 -3.35 7.88
CA ASP A 102 -17.59 -4.59 7.26
C ASP A 102 -17.62 -4.62 5.71
N ALA A 103 -17.44 -3.44 5.10
CA ALA A 103 -17.57 -3.23 3.66
C ALA A 103 -16.66 -4.16 2.81
N PRO A 104 -17.14 -4.62 1.63
CA PRO A 104 -16.34 -5.41 0.69
C PRO A 104 -15.16 -4.59 0.13
N PHE A 105 -14.10 -5.28 -0.30
CA PHE A 105 -12.91 -4.65 -0.87
C PHE A 105 -13.26 -3.75 -2.07
N ALA A 106 -14.25 -4.14 -2.87
CA ALA A 106 -14.78 -3.32 -3.96
C ALA A 106 -15.18 -1.89 -3.52
N GLN A 107 -15.75 -1.72 -2.33
CA GLN A 107 -16.12 -0.39 -1.81
C GLN A 107 -14.88 0.37 -1.31
N LEU A 108 -13.93 -0.30 -0.65
CA LEU A 108 -12.65 0.30 -0.25
C LEU A 108 -11.88 0.82 -1.47
N LYS A 109 -11.91 0.06 -2.57
CA LYS A 109 -11.33 0.39 -3.87
C LYS A 109 -11.93 1.65 -4.47
N GLN A 110 -13.25 1.80 -4.47
CA GLN A 110 -13.90 3.04 -4.94
C GLN A 110 -13.54 4.25 -4.08
N LEU A 111 -13.39 4.07 -2.76
CA LEU A 111 -12.91 5.14 -1.88
C LEU A 111 -11.44 5.52 -2.17
N GLY A 112 -10.56 4.54 -2.42
CA GLY A 112 -9.16 4.78 -2.80
C GLY A 112 -9.02 5.50 -4.15
N ILE A 113 -9.79 5.07 -5.15
CA ILE A 113 -9.96 5.72 -6.47
C ILE A 113 -10.35 7.21 -6.33
N ALA A 114 -11.35 7.49 -5.49
CA ALA A 114 -11.81 8.86 -5.25
C ALA A 114 -10.76 9.70 -4.50
N ALA A 115 -10.02 9.10 -3.57
CA ALA A 115 -8.94 9.75 -2.82
C ALA A 115 -7.75 10.10 -3.72
N GLU A 116 -7.35 9.19 -4.60
CA GLU A 116 -6.30 9.40 -5.59
C GLU A 116 -6.67 10.54 -6.56
N THR A 117 -7.92 10.56 -7.02
CA THR A 117 -8.45 11.64 -7.87
C THR A 117 -8.44 12.99 -7.13
N ALA A 118 -8.81 13.01 -5.85
CA ALA A 118 -8.79 14.22 -5.03
C ALA A 118 -7.37 14.72 -4.75
N MET A 119 -6.42 13.80 -4.48
CA MET A 119 -4.99 14.09 -4.36
C MET A 119 -4.48 14.75 -5.63
N LEU A 120 -4.58 14.06 -6.78
CA LEU A 120 -4.06 14.55 -8.07
C LEU A 120 -4.64 15.93 -8.43
N ARG A 121 -5.91 16.20 -8.10
CA ARG A 121 -6.50 17.54 -8.28
C ARG A 121 -5.83 18.59 -7.39
N ALA A 122 -5.62 18.30 -6.10
CA ALA A 122 -4.99 19.23 -5.16
C ALA A 122 -3.48 19.45 -5.42
N THR A 123 -2.83 18.49 -6.08
CA THR A 123 -1.40 18.50 -6.41
C THR A 123 -1.13 18.80 -7.89
N ARG A 124 -2.12 19.26 -8.68
CA ARG A 124 -1.97 19.58 -10.12
C ARG A 124 -1.38 18.43 -10.96
N GLY A 125 -1.76 17.20 -10.64
CA GLY A 125 -1.33 15.96 -11.33
C GLY A 125 -0.12 15.27 -10.70
N ILE A 126 0.53 15.89 -9.71
CA ILE A 126 1.75 15.34 -9.08
C ILE A 126 1.38 14.18 -8.13
N ASN A 127 2.09 13.06 -8.25
CA ASN A 127 1.83 11.85 -7.48
C ASN A 127 2.58 11.84 -6.14
N THR A 128 1.97 12.38 -5.08
CA THR A 128 2.63 12.52 -3.77
C THR A 128 2.43 11.34 -2.81
N HIS A 129 1.26 10.70 -2.81
CA HIS A 129 0.84 9.76 -1.74
C HIS A 129 0.09 8.52 -2.25
N ARG A 130 0.23 8.11 -3.53
CA ARG A 130 -0.57 6.98 -4.06
C ARG A 130 -0.35 5.67 -3.31
N GLY A 131 0.86 5.38 -2.82
CA GLY A 131 1.11 4.20 -1.97
C GLY A 131 0.51 4.37 -0.58
N ALA A 132 0.68 5.53 0.06
CA ALA A 132 0.06 5.84 1.34
C ALA A 132 -1.49 5.78 1.32
N ILE A 133 -2.13 6.20 0.23
CA ILE A 133 -3.58 6.03 0.04
C ILE A 133 -3.94 4.55 0.13
N PHE A 134 -3.15 3.66 -0.44
CA PHE A 134 -3.37 2.21 -0.35
C PHE A 134 -3.09 1.66 1.05
N SER A 135 -1.89 1.85 1.58
CA SER A 135 -1.43 1.24 2.84
C SER A 135 -2.17 1.81 4.07
N LEU A 136 -2.16 3.13 4.27
CA LEU A 136 -2.90 3.76 5.38
C LEU A 136 -4.41 3.62 5.18
N GLY A 137 -4.90 3.58 3.93
CA GLY A 137 -6.30 3.35 3.62
C GLY A 137 -6.80 1.98 4.10
N LEU A 138 -6.08 0.91 3.77
CA LEU A 138 -6.36 -0.44 4.26
C LEU A 138 -6.24 -0.53 5.79
N LEU A 139 -5.21 0.08 6.38
CA LEU A 139 -5.06 0.11 7.84
C LEU A 139 -6.19 0.89 8.53
N CYS A 140 -6.71 1.97 7.92
CA CYS A 140 -7.88 2.69 8.42
C CYS A 140 -9.14 1.83 8.38
N ALA A 141 -9.38 1.09 7.29
CA ALA A 141 -10.48 0.11 7.21
C ALA A 141 -10.33 -0.98 8.28
N THR A 142 -9.12 -1.50 8.43
CA THR A 142 -8.76 -2.54 9.41
C THR A 142 -9.01 -2.09 10.83
N ALA A 143 -8.57 -0.88 11.22
CA ALA A 143 -8.87 -0.28 12.52
C ALA A 143 -10.39 -0.12 12.73
N GLY A 144 -11.11 0.29 11.69
CA GLY A 144 -12.57 0.34 11.69
C GLY A 144 -13.21 -1.02 12.00
N ARG A 145 -12.77 -2.08 11.32
CA ARG A 145 -13.27 -3.44 11.53
C ARG A 145 -12.92 -3.98 12.91
N ALA A 146 -11.65 -3.84 13.31
CA ALA A 146 -11.17 -4.28 14.61
C ALA A 146 -11.99 -3.66 15.76
N ARG A 147 -12.25 -2.34 15.70
CA ARG A 147 -13.08 -1.64 16.69
C ARG A 147 -14.54 -2.09 16.68
N ALA A 148 -15.11 -2.45 15.52
CA ALA A 148 -16.46 -3.02 15.43
C ALA A 148 -16.55 -4.47 15.97
N GLN A 149 -15.44 -5.20 16.02
CA GLN A 149 -15.35 -6.59 16.47
C GLN A 149 -14.84 -6.74 17.92
N GLY A 150 -14.42 -5.65 18.57
CA GLY A 150 -13.74 -5.70 19.88
C GLY A 150 -12.32 -6.28 19.80
N THR A 151 -11.73 -6.31 18.60
CA THR A 151 -10.36 -6.77 18.37
C THR A 151 -9.36 -5.69 18.80
N PRO A 152 -8.28 -6.04 19.53
CA PRO A 152 -7.24 -5.09 19.91
C PRO A 152 -6.54 -4.44 18.71
N MET A 153 -6.09 -3.20 18.88
CA MET A 153 -5.32 -2.38 17.94
C MET A 153 -3.81 -2.73 17.96
N THR A 154 -3.43 -3.91 18.44
CA THR A 154 -2.03 -4.34 18.42
C THR A 154 -1.59 -4.65 16.97
N PRO A 155 -0.30 -4.52 16.63
CA PRO A 155 0.16 -4.74 15.25
C PRO A 155 -0.22 -6.13 14.70
N ALA A 156 -0.08 -7.18 15.51
CA ALA A 156 -0.43 -8.54 15.14
C ALA A 156 -1.95 -8.71 14.91
N ALA A 157 -2.79 -8.13 15.79
CA ALA A 157 -4.23 -8.23 15.70
C ALA A 157 -4.80 -7.42 14.51
N LEU A 158 -4.22 -6.24 14.22
CA LEU A 158 -4.53 -5.46 13.01
C LEU A 158 -4.18 -6.26 11.74
N ARG A 159 -2.97 -6.83 11.66
CA ARG A 159 -2.58 -7.66 10.50
C ARG A 159 -3.54 -8.84 10.28
N ALA A 160 -3.87 -9.56 11.36
CA ALA A 160 -4.81 -10.67 11.31
C ALA A 160 -6.20 -10.20 10.84
N ALA A 161 -6.73 -9.10 11.39
CA ALA A 161 -8.04 -8.57 11.01
C ALA A 161 -8.12 -8.14 9.53
N LEU A 162 -7.02 -7.61 8.96
CA LEU A 162 -6.89 -7.28 7.54
C LEU A 162 -6.97 -8.55 6.69
N LEU A 163 -6.10 -9.53 6.96
CA LEU A 163 -6.03 -10.80 6.22
C LEU A 163 -7.36 -11.56 6.28
N ILE A 164 -7.95 -11.69 7.46
CA ILE A 164 -9.24 -12.38 7.68
C ILE A 164 -10.39 -11.70 6.94
N ARG A 165 -10.34 -10.38 6.68
CA ARG A 165 -11.43 -9.70 5.96
C ARG A 165 -11.24 -9.61 4.47
N TRP A 166 -10.08 -9.14 4.05
CA TRP A 166 -9.85 -8.70 2.67
C TRP A 166 -8.70 -9.45 2.00
N GLY A 167 -7.98 -10.34 2.70
CA GLY A 167 -6.84 -11.08 2.14
C GLY A 167 -7.22 -11.86 0.86
N GLU A 168 -8.35 -12.55 0.88
CA GLU A 168 -8.87 -13.26 -0.30
C GLU A 168 -9.28 -12.30 -1.43
N GLU A 169 -10.05 -11.24 -1.16
CA GLU A 169 -10.45 -10.25 -2.17
C GLU A 169 -9.23 -9.51 -2.77
N LEU A 170 -8.19 -9.27 -1.95
CA LEU A 170 -6.91 -8.66 -2.35
C LEU A 170 -6.08 -9.63 -3.20
N ALA A 171 -5.99 -10.90 -2.82
CA ALA A 171 -5.27 -11.92 -3.58
C ALA A 171 -5.88 -12.12 -4.98
N HIS A 172 -7.22 -12.22 -5.08
CA HIS A 172 -7.92 -12.23 -6.36
C HIS A 172 -7.68 -10.97 -7.19
N HIS A 173 -7.48 -9.80 -6.56
CA HIS A 173 -7.14 -8.56 -7.28
C HIS A 173 -5.65 -8.41 -7.62
N ALA A 174 -4.77 -9.12 -6.92
CA ALA A 174 -3.33 -9.18 -7.15
C ALA A 174 -2.96 -10.18 -8.26
N ALA A 175 -3.74 -11.25 -8.42
CA ALA A 175 -3.55 -12.22 -9.50
C ALA A 175 -3.53 -11.55 -10.89
N PRO A 176 -2.66 -12.02 -11.81
CA PRO A 176 -2.71 -11.58 -13.21
C PRO A 176 -4.07 -11.98 -13.82
N ALA A 177 -4.66 -11.10 -14.62
CA ALA A 177 -5.93 -11.38 -15.28
C ALA A 177 -5.78 -12.62 -16.19
N THR A 178 -6.58 -13.65 -15.95
CA THR A 178 -6.53 -14.88 -16.74
C THR A 178 -7.05 -14.63 -18.15
N SER A 179 -6.45 -15.32 -19.13
CA SER A 179 -6.74 -15.16 -20.57
C SER A 179 -8.20 -15.40 -20.97
N ALA A 180 -9.01 -16.01 -20.10
CA ALA A 180 -10.43 -16.31 -20.33
C ALA A 180 -11.36 -15.08 -20.41
N GLU A 181 -10.96 -13.91 -19.91
CA GLU A 181 -11.72 -12.66 -20.12
C GLU A 181 -11.37 -11.97 -21.44
N ALA A 182 -10.13 -12.11 -21.93
CA ALA A 182 -9.71 -11.56 -23.22
C ALA A 182 -10.41 -12.24 -24.40
N THR A 183 -10.56 -13.57 -24.37
CA THR A 183 -11.20 -14.32 -25.46
C THR A 183 -12.67 -13.94 -25.68
N ARG A 184 -13.39 -13.50 -24.64
CA ARG A 184 -14.78 -13.02 -24.76
C ARG A 184 -14.92 -11.64 -25.40
N ALA A 185 -13.85 -10.85 -25.45
CA ALA A 185 -13.83 -9.57 -26.17
C ALA A 185 -13.45 -9.73 -27.66
N ALA A 186 -12.78 -10.83 -28.02
CA ALA A 186 -12.25 -11.06 -29.38
C ALA A 186 -13.27 -11.68 -30.36
N SER A 187 -14.37 -12.27 -29.87
CA SER A 187 -15.34 -13.01 -30.71
C SER A 187 -16.42 -12.15 -31.38
N ALA A 188 -16.25 -10.82 -31.45
CA ALA A 188 -17.30 -9.86 -31.82
C ALA A 188 -16.95 -8.96 -33.02
N VAL A 189 -16.06 -9.40 -33.93
CA VAL A 189 -15.74 -8.68 -35.18
C VAL A 189 -15.84 -9.66 -36.37
N PRO A 190 -16.60 -9.34 -37.44
CA PRO A 190 -16.69 -10.19 -38.63
C PRO A 190 -15.38 -10.20 -39.45
N LEU A 191 -15.04 -11.34 -40.05
CA LEU A 191 -13.89 -11.42 -40.95
C LEU A 191 -14.12 -10.63 -42.25
N ALA A 192 -13.23 -9.68 -42.52
CA ALA A 192 -12.98 -9.15 -43.87
C ALA A 192 -11.59 -9.61 -44.33
N GLN A 193 -11.50 -10.10 -45.56
CA GLN A 193 -10.30 -10.72 -46.13
C GLN A 193 -9.32 -9.66 -46.65
N THR A 194 -8.03 -9.75 -46.31
CA THR A 194 -6.96 -9.12 -47.11
C THR A 194 -5.71 -10.00 -47.13
N THR A 195 -5.01 -9.96 -48.27
CA THR A 195 -3.97 -10.88 -48.72
C THR A 195 -2.60 -10.72 -48.06
N ALA A 196 -1.84 -11.81 -48.02
CA ALA A 196 -0.47 -11.86 -47.49
C ALA A 196 0.59 -11.41 -48.52
N VAL A 197 1.59 -10.66 -48.03
CA VAL A 197 2.98 -10.70 -48.51
C VAL A 197 3.87 -10.69 -47.26
N GLY A 198 4.87 -11.56 -47.19
CA GLY A 198 5.70 -11.70 -45.99
C GLY A 198 7.18 -11.76 -46.30
N VAL A 199 7.98 -11.21 -45.37
CA VAL A 199 9.39 -11.54 -45.11
C VAL A 199 9.58 -11.42 -43.60
N GLY A 200 10.12 -12.45 -42.93
CA GLY A 200 10.40 -12.44 -41.48
C GLY A 200 11.90 -12.31 -41.18
N PRO A 201 12.41 -12.81 -40.04
CA PRO A 201 11.72 -13.04 -38.76
C PRO A 201 12.59 -12.61 -37.54
N ALA A 202 12.15 -11.63 -36.73
CA ALA A 202 12.78 -11.35 -35.41
C ALA A 202 11.94 -10.42 -34.51
N ALA A 203 10.78 -10.88 -34.03
CA ALA A 203 10.02 -10.19 -32.98
C ALA A 203 9.09 -11.16 -32.24
N THR A 204 9.65 -11.98 -31.34
CA THR A 204 8.86 -12.86 -30.47
C THR A 204 8.14 -12.07 -29.38
N GLU A 205 6.85 -11.85 -29.60
CA GLU A 205 5.78 -11.65 -28.61
C GLU A 205 5.94 -10.49 -27.61
N ALA A 206 5.66 -9.28 -28.10
CA ALA A 206 5.14 -8.21 -27.26
C ALA A 206 3.72 -8.57 -26.75
N GLY A 207 3.63 -9.21 -25.58
CA GLY A 207 2.40 -9.79 -25.04
C GLY A 207 1.82 -9.10 -23.79
N ILE A 208 0.80 -8.25 -24.01
CA ILE A 208 -0.31 -7.90 -23.09
C ILE A 208 0.02 -7.16 -21.77
N ALA A 209 -0.66 -6.03 -21.59
CA ALA A 209 -0.57 -5.14 -20.44
C ALA A 209 -1.45 -5.59 -19.25
N THR A 210 -1.08 -5.19 -18.03
CA THR A 210 -1.92 -4.47 -17.03
C THR A 210 -1.23 -4.44 -15.66
N ALA A 211 -1.33 -3.32 -14.95
CA ALA A 211 -1.58 -3.34 -13.50
C ALA A 211 -2.23 -1.99 -13.10
N PHE A 212 -2.56 -1.80 -11.81
CA PHE A 212 -2.92 -0.50 -11.20
C PHE A 212 -2.75 -0.62 -9.67
N ALA A 213 -2.59 0.49 -8.93
CA ALA A 213 -2.70 0.43 -7.46
C ALA A 213 -4.16 0.20 -7.03
N TRP A 214 -5.10 0.99 -7.57
CA TRP A 214 -6.54 0.84 -7.33
C TRP A 214 -7.42 0.70 -8.59
N GLY A 215 -6.92 0.98 -9.81
CA GLY A 215 -7.65 0.67 -11.06
C GLY A 215 -8.07 1.84 -11.95
N ILE A 216 -7.20 2.82 -12.25
CA ILE A 216 -7.56 3.95 -13.13
C ILE A 216 -6.45 4.27 -14.15
N ALA A 217 -6.83 4.36 -15.43
CA ALA A 217 -6.02 4.98 -16.47
C ALA A 217 -6.11 6.51 -16.38
N ALA A 218 -4.98 7.19 -16.20
CA ALA A 218 -4.96 8.65 -16.15
C ALA A 218 -5.31 9.25 -17.52
N ARG A 219 -6.20 10.25 -17.53
CA ARG A 219 -6.40 11.09 -18.72
C ARG A 219 -5.23 12.07 -18.83
N GLY A 220 -4.54 12.08 -19.96
CA GLY A 220 -3.66 13.20 -20.32
C GLY A 220 -4.48 14.49 -20.41
N VAL A 221 -3.98 15.55 -19.80
CA VAL A 221 -4.44 16.92 -20.05
C VAL A 221 -3.31 17.58 -20.83
N ASP A 222 -3.28 17.32 -22.13
CA ASP A 222 -2.32 17.96 -23.02
C ASP A 222 -2.74 19.42 -23.20
N ALA A 223 -1.93 20.32 -22.64
CA ALA A 223 -2.01 21.74 -22.94
C ALA A 223 -1.19 22.00 -24.20
N GLN A 224 -1.84 22.46 -25.27
CA GLN A 224 -1.13 22.88 -26.49
C GLN A 224 -1.80 24.12 -27.10
N PRO A 225 -1.02 25.06 -27.68
CA PRO A 225 -1.53 26.36 -28.11
C PRO A 225 -2.22 26.30 -29.47
N ALA A 226 -2.98 27.34 -29.78
CA ALA A 226 -3.80 27.44 -30.99
C ALA A 226 -2.98 27.59 -32.29
N ARG A 227 -3.47 26.99 -33.38
CA ARG A 227 -3.66 27.64 -34.70
C ARG A 227 -4.48 26.79 -35.70
N ALA A 228 -5.40 27.49 -36.39
CA ALA A 228 -6.16 27.25 -37.63
C ALA A 228 -6.33 25.84 -38.28
N GLU A 229 -7.61 25.50 -38.47
CA GLU A 229 -8.29 25.00 -39.70
C GLU A 229 -7.96 23.64 -40.35
N GLY A 230 -9.02 22.86 -40.63
CA GLY A 230 -9.00 21.62 -41.43
C GLY A 230 -10.14 20.64 -41.07
N ASN A 231 -11.19 20.58 -41.89
CA ASN A 231 -12.41 19.78 -41.64
C ASN A 231 -12.42 18.45 -42.42
N VAL A 232 -12.49 17.27 -41.76
CA VAL A 232 -13.37 16.15 -42.19
C VAL A 232 -13.61 15.08 -41.10
N ALA A 233 -14.81 14.51 -41.13
CA ALA A 233 -15.20 13.11 -40.81
C ALA A 233 -14.94 12.50 -39.41
N GLY A 234 -15.97 11.83 -38.88
CA GLY A 234 -15.93 11.17 -37.57
C GLY A 234 -15.38 9.74 -37.61
N GLY A 235 -14.65 9.38 -36.55
CA GLY A 235 -14.22 8.01 -36.24
C GLY A 235 -13.98 7.88 -34.74
N GLY A 236 -14.73 6.99 -34.08
CA GLY A 236 -14.65 6.81 -32.63
C GLY A 236 -13.36 6.11 -32.20
N LEU A 237 -12.29 6.88 -31.96
CA LEU A 237 -11.02 6.34 -31.48
C LEU A 237 -11.17 5.78 -30.06
N ALA A 238 -11.07 4.45 -29.96
CA ALA A 238 -10.95 3.73 -28.70
C ALA A 238 -9.69 4.24 -27.96
N ARG A 239 -9.91 4.89 -26.80
CA ARG A 239 -8.83 5.50 -26.01
C ARG A 239 -7.91 4.44 -25.42
N SER A 240 -6.70 4.33 -25.96
CA SER A 240 -5.63 3.53 -25.37
C SER A 240 -5.29 4.03 -23.96
N ALA A 241 -5.34 3.12 -22.98
CA ALA A 241 -5.06 3.39 -21.59
C ALA A 241 -3.54 3.31 -21.31
N SER A 242 -2.89 4.44 -21.06
CA SER A 242 -1.45 4.48 -20.78
C SER A 242 -1.09 3.82 -19.44
N LEU A 243 -0.04 2.99 -19.46
CA LEU A 243 0.48 2.28 -18.28
C LEU A 243 1.09 3.27 -17.27
N SER A 244 0.61 3.25 -16.02
CA SER A 244 1.20 4.01 -14.92
C SER A 244 2.61 3.51 -14.55
N ASN A 245 3.47 4.43 -14.09
CA ASN A 245 4.91 4.25 -13.91
C ASN A 245 5.30 3.00 -13.08
N GLY A 246 4.70 2.80 -11.90
CA GLY A 246 5.03 1.69 -11.00
C GLY A 246 4.72 0.29 -11.57
N LEU A 247 3.96 0.23 -12.66
CA LEU A 247 3.44 -0.99 -13.29
C LEU A 247 4.32 -1.40 -14.45
N ARG A 248 4.76 -0.40 -15.24
CA ARG A 248 5.89 -0.59 -16.15
C ARG A 248 7.11 -1.08 -15.38
N VAL A 249 7.31 -0.60 -14.15
CA VAL A 249 8.36 -1.08 -13.24
C VAL A 249 8.11 -2.51 -12.76
N ALA A 250 6.95 -2.81 -12.19
CA ALA A 250 6.65 -4.17 -11.71
C ALA A 250 6.77 -5.22 -12.82
N ALA A 251 6.22 -4.94 -14.01
CA ALA A 251 6.32 -5.84 -15.18
C ALA A 251 7.74 -5.92 -15.78
N ARG A 252 8.53 -4.83 -15.76
CA ARG A 252 9.89 -4.81 -16.33
C ARG A 252 10.96 -5.39 -15.39
N TYR A 253 10.72 -5.37 -14.09
CA TYR A 253 11.75 -5.70 -13.07
C TYR A 253 11.29 -6.75 -12.04
N ALA A 254 10.11 -7.38 -12.23
CA ALA A 254 9.53 -8.37 -11.31
C ALA A 254 9.45 -7.88 -9.84
N VAL A 255 9.22 -6.58 -9.65
CA VAL A 255 9.12 -5.94 -8.34
C VAL A 255 7.72 -6.16 -7.77
N SER A 256 7.62 -6.63 -6.52
CA SER A 256 6.34 -6.81 -5.84
C SER A 256 5.55 -5.51 -5.79
N GLY A 257 4.29 -5.59 -6.19
CA GLY A 257 3.41 -4.42 -6.28
C GLY A 257 2.68 -4.16 -4.96
N ALA A 258 2.18 -2.92 -4.77
CA ALA A 258 1.34 -2.58 -3.62
C ALA A 258 0.13 -3.54 -3.45
N ARG A 259 -0.39 -4.13 -4.54
CA ARG A 259 -1.43 -5.16 -4.49
C ARG A 259 -1.00 -6.44 -3.77
N GLU A 260 0.19 -6.94 -4.08
CA GLU A 260 0.77 -8.14 -3.49
C GLU A 260 1.13 -7.88 -2.02
N GLU A 261 1.74 -6.73 -1.74
CA GLU A 261 1.95 -6.20 -0.39
C GLU A 261 0.63 -6.20 0.41
N GLY A 262 -0.48 -5.73 -0.18
CA GLY A 262 -1.81 -5.80 0.44
C GLY A 262 -2.33 -7.22 0.66
N ALA A 263 -2.24 -8.09 -0.35
CA ALA A 263 -2.71 -9.48 -0.29
C ALA A 263 -1.98 -10.31 0.78
N LEU A 264 -0.69 -10.06 0.98
CA LEU A 264 0.15 -10.68 2.02
C LEU A 264 -0.01 -10.00 3.41
N GLY A 265 -0.93 -9.03 3.53
CA GLY A 265 -1.24 -8.36 4.77
C GLY A 265 -0.14 -7.39 5.22
N LEU A 266 0.41 -6.61 4.29
CA LEU A 266 1.43 -5.58 4.47
C LEU A 266 2.70 -6.08 5.21
N PRO A 267 3.37 -7.14 4.72
CA PRO A 267 4.56 -7.70 5.38
C PRO A 267 5.67 -6.67 5.61
N SER A 268 5.87 -5.71 4.70
CA SER A 268 6.85 -4.63 4.89
C SER A 268 6.54 -3.75 6.10
N VAL A 269 5.26 -3.54 6.42
CA VAL A 269 4.85 -2.83 7.64
C VAL A 269 5.08 -3.70 8.88
N PHE A 270 4.58 -4.94 8.88
CA PHE A 270 4.49 -5.74 10.12
C PHE A 270 5.70 -6.63 10.42
N GLU A 271 6.49 -7.01 9.41
CA GLU A 271 7.65 -7.92 9.53
C GLU A 271 9.00 -7.20 9.40
N ILE A 272 9.03 -6.02 8.79
CA ILE A 272 10.25 -5.18 8.64
C ILE A 272 10.15 -3.91 9.48
N GLY A 273 9.20 -3.02 9.15
CA GLY A 273 9.15 -1.68 9.73
C GLY A 273 8.79 -1.65 11.22
N MET A 274 7.71 -2.34 11.63
CA MET A 274 7.30 -2.40 13.03
C MET A 274 8.36 -3.07 13.94
N PRO A 275 9.02 -4.18 13.55
CA PRO A 275 10.14 -4.74 14.31
C PRO A 275 11.33 -3.76 14.48
N ALA A 276 11.73 -3.03 13.43
CA ALA A 276 12.79 -2.03 13.51
C ALA A 276 12.44 -0.86 14.45
N LEU A 277 11.21 -0.36 14.36
CA LEU A 277 10.65 0.68 15.23
C LEU A 277 10.67 0.21 16.70
N LEU A 278 10.19 -1.01 16.97
CA LEU A 278 10.11 -1.57 18.32
C LEU A 278 11.49 -1.98 18.88
N ALA A 279 12.45 -2.35 18.04
CA ALA A 279 13.84 -2.54 18.44
C ALA A 279 14.45 -1.21 18.90
N SER A 280 14.31 -0.17 18.09
CA SER A 280 14.80 1.19 18.39
C SER A 280 14.19 1.74 19.69
N ARG A 281 12.88 1.58 19.87
CA ARG A 281 12.17 1.98 21.11
C ARG A 281 12.67 1.20 22.34
N ARG A 282 12.95 -0.10 22.22
CA ARG A 282 13.50 -0.91 23.33
C ARG A 282 14.92 -0.51 23.73
N ARG A 283 15.72 0.04 22.80
CA ARG A 283 17.02 0.65 23.09
C ARG A 283 16.93 2.05 23.72
N GLY A 284 15.71 2.56 23.98
CA GLY A 284 15.50 3.92 24.53
C GLY A 284 15.68 5.06 23.52
N ALA A 285 15.74 4.76 22.22
CA ALA A 285 15.94 5.78 21.19
C ALA A 285 14.75 6.76 21.11
N GLY A 286 15.03 8.02 20.76
CA GLY A 286 14.00 9.05 20.56
C GLY A 286 13.07 8.77 19.37
N ILE A 287 12.05 9.62 19.22
CA ILE A 287 11.00 9.40 18.20
C ILE A 287 11.50 9.65 16.76
N VAL A 288 12.53 10.49 16.60
CA VAL A 288 13.17 10.74 15.29
C VAL A 288 13.99 9.50 14.92
N GLU A 289 14.82 9.05 15.85
CA GLU A 289 15.70 7.90 15.74
C GLU A 289 14.92 6.62 15.41
N GLN A 290 13.83 6.35 16.14
CA GLN A 290 12.92 5.24 15.84
C GLN A 290 12.42 5.25 14.38
N ARG A 291 12.13 6.43 13.82
CA ARG A 291 11.63 6.58 12.44
C ARG A 291 12.74 6.50 11.41
N ILE A 292 13.93 7.02 11.70
CA ILE A 292 15.12 6.88 10.84
C ILE A 292 15.48 5.41 10.69
N ASP A 293 15.67 4.67 11.79
CA ASP A 293 15.98 3.23 11.73
C ASP A 293 14.87 2.43 11.02
N THR A 294 13.60 2.82 11.18
CA THR A 294 12.48 2.20 10.45
C THR A 294 12.54 2.48 8.94
N LEU A 295 12.83 3.72 8.53
CA LEU A 295 12.98 4.09 7.13
C LEU A 295 14.14 3.33 6.48
N TYR A 296 15.27 3.24 7.18
CA TYR A 296 16.44 2.50 6.73
C TYR A 296 16.20 1.00 6.66
N ALA A 297 15.52 0.40 7.64
CA ALA A 297 15.10 -0.99 7.59
C ALA A 297 14.20 -1.28 6.37
N LEU A 298 13.25 -0.40 6.07
CA LEU A 298 12.42 -0.50 4.87
C LEU A 298 13.26 -0.40 3.59
N MET A 299 14.10 0.63 3.45
CA MET A 299 14.97 0.81 2.28
C MET A 299 15.91 -0.39 2.01
N ALA A 300 16.40 -1.06 3.06
CA ALA A 300 17.27 -2.23 2.91
C ALA A 300 16.53 -3.50 2.41
N HIS A 301 15.23 -3.63 2.68
CA HIS A 301 14.50 -4.89 2.45
C HIS A 301 13.43 -4.83 1.35
N ILE A 302 12.75 -3.70 1.16
CA ILE A 302 11.69 -3.59 0.15
C ILE A 302 12.27 -3.44 -1.27
N SER A 303 11.41 -3.57 -2.28
CA SER A 303 11.71 -3.23 -3.67
C SER A 303 10.93 -1.96 -4.07
N ASP A 304 11.56 -0.80 -3.91
CA ASP A 304 10.89 0.49 -4.08
C ASP A 304 10.65 0.86 -5.55
N SER A 305 9.41 0.69 -6.02
CA SER A 305 9.05 0.97 -7.41
C SER A 305 9.32 2.41 -7.88
N ASN A 306 9.41 3.41 -6.98
CA ASN A 306 9.77 4.78 -7.36
C ASN A 306 11.27 4.90 -7.68
N VAL A 307 12.12 4.16 -6.95
CA VAL A 307 13.57 4.10 -7.22
C VAL A 307 13.83 3.38 -8.54
N TYR A 308 13.22 2.21 -8.74
CA TYR A 308 13.32 1.48 -10.02
C TYR A 308 12.77 2.31 -11.20
N HIS A 309 11.75 3.15 -10.99
CA HIS A 309 11.24 4.05 -12.04
C HIS A 309 12.24 5.14 -12.43
N ARG A 310 12.95 5.72 -11.45
CA ARG A 310 13.84 6.87 -11.65
C ARG A 310 15.27 6.50 -12.05
N ALA A 311 15.80 5.40 -11.51
CA ALA A 311 17.21 5.02 -11.64
C ALA A 311 17.45 3.52 -11.88
N GLY A 312 16.39 2.75 -12.16
CA GLY A 312 16.49 1.33 -12.50
C GLY A 312 17.10 0.45 -11.39
N PRO A 313 17.57 -0.77 -11.75
CA PRO A 313 18.13 -1.72 -10.80
C PRO A 313 19.40 -1.22 -10.09
N GLN A 314 20.25 -0.47 -10.79
CA GLN A 314 21.47 0.12 -10.21
C GLN A 314 21.13 1.14 -9.11
N GLY A 315 20.16 2.02 -9.35
CA GLY A 315 19.67 2.94 -8.32
C GLY A 315 19.06 2.20 -7.12
N ALA A 316 18.29 1.14 -7.36
CA ALA A 316 17.74 0.30 -6.29
C ALA A 316 18.83 -0.41 -5.46
N GLN A 317 19.91 -0.84 -6.10
CA GLN A 317 21.08 -1.41 -5.44
C GLN A 317 21.78 -0.36 -4.55
N ILE A 318 22.04 0.85 -5.06
CA ILE A 318 22.63 1.95 -4.27
C ILE A 318 21.80 2.25 -3.01
N VAL A 319 20.46 2.32 -3.14
CA VAL A 319 19.57 2.51 -1.98
C VAL A 319 19.72 1.38 -0.97
N ARG A 320 19.73 0.13 -1.45
CA ARG A 320 19.81 -1.06 -0.61
C ARG A 320 21.13 -1.15 0.14
N GLU A 321 22.25 -0.96 -0.56
CA GLU A 321 23.62 -0.99 -0.01
C GLU A 321 23.82 0.11 1.03
N HIS A 322 23.45 1.35 0.70
CA HIS A 322 23.52 2.48 1.64
C HIS A 322 22.69 2.23 2.90
N ALA A 323 21.48 1.71 2.74
CA ALA A 323 20.60 1.42 3.86
C ALA A 323 21.14 0.29 4.75
N THR A 324 21.63 -0.78 4.13
CA THR A 324 22.24 -1.93 4.81
C THR A 324 23.49 -1.51 5.57
N HIS A 325 24.35 -0.68 4.97
CA HIS A 325 25.58 -0.20 5.58
C HIS A 325 25.31 0.68 6.81
N PHE A 326 24.34 1.60 6.74
CA PHE A 326 23.92 2.41 7.89
C PHE A 326 23.43 1.55 9.06
N LEU A 327 22.60 0.53 8.79
CA LEU A 327 22.11 -0.39 9.81
C LEU A 327 23.26 -1.25 10.40
N ALA A 328 24.20 -1.70 9.57
CA ALA A 328 25.37 -2.48 9.99
C ALA A 328 26.33 -1.67 10.89
N GLN A 329 26.38 -0.35 10.75
CA GLN A 329 27.09 0.55 11.68
C GLN A 329 26.39 0.71 13.05
N GLY A 330 25.19 0.13 13.22
CA GLY A 330 24.36 0.28 14.43
C GLY A 330 23.17 1.24 14.26
N GLY A 331 22.93 1.75 13.05
CA GLY A 331 21.85 2.70 12.78
C GLY A 331 21.97 3.96 13.63
N THR A 332 20.85 4.43 14.17
CA THR A 332 20.83 5.62 15.04
C THR A 332 21.44 5.41 16.42
N ALA A 333 21.89 4.20 16.77
CA ALA A 333 22.69 3.98 17.98
C ALA A 333 24.17 4.37 17.77
N HIS A 334 24.61 4.55 16.52
CA HIS A 334 25.96 5.01 16.21
C HIS A 334 26.10 6.52 16.46
N ALA A 335 27.14 6.96 17.17
CA ALA A 335 27.30 8.37 17.57
C ALA A 335 27.23 9.37 16.40
N ASN A 336 27.75 8.99 15.23
CA ASN A 336 27.77 9.84 14.03
C ASN A 336 26.58 9.62 13.07
N TRP A 337 25.51 8.93 13.49
CA TRP A 337 24.42 8.52 12.59
C TRP A 337 23.83 9.68 11.77
N HIS A 338 23.68 10.86 12.38
CA HIS A 338 23.08 12.02 11.72
C HIS A 338 23.95 12.54 10.55
N ALA A 339 25.28 12.55 10.72
CA ALA A 339 26.21 12.90 9.65
C ALA A 339 26.20 11.85 8.53
N THR A 340 26.16 10.56 8.87
CA THR A 340 26.03 9.46 7.88
C THR A 340 24.71 9.55 7.10
N ALA A 341 23.60 9.87 7.77
CA ALA A 341 22.29 10.03 7.15
C ALA A 341 22.23 11.25 6.21
N LEU A 342 22.82 12.38 6.61
CA LEU A 342 22.91 13.59 5.77
C LEU A 342 23.82 13.37 4.55
N ALA A 343 24.97 12.73 4.71
CA ALA A 343 25.84 12.33 3.60
C ALA A 343 25.09 11.39 2.62
N GLY A 344 24.31 10.44 3.15
CA GLY A 344 23.42 9.59 2.38
C GLY A 344 22.36 10.36 1.60
N HIS A 345 21.75 11.36 2.22
CA HIS A 345 20.77 12.23 1.57
C HIS A 345 21.38 12.97 0.37
N HIS A 346 22.56 13.58 0.51
CA HIS A 346 23.25 14.21 -0.62
C HIS A 346 23.64 13.22 -1.73
N THR A 347 24.05 12.00 -1.37
CA THR A 347 24.28 10.92 -2.35
C THR A 347 23.02 10.58 -3.13
N PHE A 348 21.87 10.45 -2.45
CA PHE A 348 20.60 10.14 -3.10
C PHE A 348 20.15 11.26 -4.04
N MET A 349 20.32 12.54 -3.65
CA MET A 349 20.05 13.69 -4.53
C MET A 349 20.90 13.65 -5.81
N ARG A 350 22.22 13.42 -5.70
CA ARG A 350 23.14 13.33 -6.85
C ARG A 350 22.74 12.23 -7.84
N HIS A 351 22.26 11.10 -7.34
CA HIS A 351 21.78 9.99 -8.16
C HIS A 351 20.27 10.05 -8.49
N ARG A 352 19.58 11.14 -8.12
CA ARG A 352 18.12 11.35 -8.28
C ARG A 352 17.25 10.21 -7.70
N LEU A 353 17.73 9.57 -6.64
CA LEU A 353 17.08 8.46 -5.94
C LEU A 353 16.03 8.97 -4.96
N SER A 354 14.81 8.45 -5.01
CA SER A 354 13.74 8.77 -4.06
C SER A 354 13.03 7.49 -3.59
N PRO A 355 13.32 6.99 -2.38
CA PRO A 355 12.69 5.81 -1.78
C PRO A 355 11.26 6.12 -1.25
N GLY A 356 10.38 6.55 -2.16
CA GLY A 356 9.02 7.00 -1.83
C GLY A 356 8.08 5.89 -1.36
N GLY A 357 8.30 4.64 -1.79
CA GLY A 357 7.59 3.49 -1.25
C GLY A 357 7.99 3.20 0.19
N ALA A 358 9.28 3.35 0.53
CA ALA A 358 9.75 3.24 1.92
C ALA A 358 9.15 4.36 2.80
N ALA A 359 9.01 5.58 2.27
CA ALA A 359 8.33 6.69 2.95
C ALA A 359 6.84 6.40 3.22
N ASP A 360 6.09 5.96 2.20
CA ASP A 360 4.67 5.58 2.33
C ASP A 360 4.47 4.45 3.37
N LEU A 361 5.41 3.51 3.45
CA LEU A 361 5.40 2.42 4.44
C LEU A 361 5.85 2.89 5.84
N LEU A 362 6.77 3.84 5.95
CA LEU A 362 7.13 4.47 7.23
C LEU A 362 5.94 5.19 7.85
N ALA A 363 5.16 5.92 7.04
CA ALA A 363 3.91 6.53 7.49
C ALA A 363 2.91 5.45 7.99
N ALA A 364 2.83 4.30 7.31
CA ALA A 364 2.01 3.17 7.75
C ALA A 364 2.50 2.61 9.11
N CYS A 365 3.81 2.44 9.33
CA CYS A 365 4.37 2.02 10.63
C CYS A 365 4.07 3.03 11.74
N CYS A 366 4.26 4.33 11.49
CA CYS A 366 3.91 5.40 12.43
C CYS A 366 2.41 5.39 12.78
N PHE A 367 1.56 5.03 11.82
CA PHE A 367 0.12 4.91 12.00
C PHE A 367 -0.25 3.69 12.84
N VAL A 368 0.33 2.51 12.57
CA VAL A 368 0.15 1.30 13.40
C VAL A 368 0.61 1.54 14.84
N GLN A 369 1.77 2.17 15.05
CA GLN A 369 2.24 2.56 16.40
C GLN A 369 1.22 3.46 17.12
N SER A 370 0.59 4.39 16.39
CA SER A 370 -0.40 5.32 16.95
C SER A 370 -1.76 4.67 17.20
N LEU A 371 -2.18 3.70 16.39
CA LEU A 371 -3.40 2.93 16.63
C LEU A 371 -3.30 2.10 17.91
N ALA A 372 -2.12 1.51 18.18
CA ALA A 372 -1.88 0.73 19.39
C ALA A 372 -2.00 1.52 20.70
N THR A 373 -1.99 2.87 20.66
CA THR A 373 -2.26 3.71 21.85
C THR A 373 -3.75 3.99 22.07
N LEU A 374 -4.65 3.64 21.16
CA LEU A 374 -6.11 3.85 21.30
C LEU A 374 -6.79 2.81 22.22
N ASP A 375 -6.06 1.78 22.62
CA ASP A 375 -6.49 0.73 23.56
C ASP A 375 -5.73 0.81 24.89
N GLN A 376 -4.88 1.83 25.09
CA GLN A 376 -4.31 2.14 26.40
C GLN A 376 -5.31 3.03 27.16
N PRO A 377 -5.57 2.76 28.45
CA PRO A 377 -6.56 3.48 29.26
C PRO A 377 -6.16 4.93 29.58
#